data_AF-A0A366SF83-F1
#
_entry.id   AF-A0A366SF83-F1
#
_cell.length_a   1.000
_cell.length_b   1.000
_cell.length_c   1.000
_cell.angle_alpha   90.00
_cell.angle_beta   90.00
_cell.angle_gamma   90.00
#
_symmetry.space_group_name_H-M   'P 1'
#
loop_
_entity.id
_entity.type
_entity.pdbx_description
1 polymer ?
#
loop_
_entity_poly.entity_id
_entity_poly.type
_entity_poly.pdbx_seq_one_letter_code
_entity_poly.pdbx_strand_id
1 'polypeptide(L)'
;MIVNKKTWYIRFEPNIIDEKKLILYNKFTEKLYLLPEIYYIYLKNIENLDLCYRIIQDKYLIENSYAKDLVIEMKNKLLDLGVLSND
;
A
#
# COMPACT_ATOMS: atom_id res chain seq x y z
N MET A 1 -11.00 -8.57 -0.87
CA MET A 1 -10.22 -7.32 -0.68
C MET A 1 -9.64 -6.92 -2.01
N ILE A 2 -10.25 -5.91 -2.61
CA ILE A 2 -10.03 -5.53 -4.00
C ILE A 2 -9.65 -4.06 -4.05
N VAL A 3 -8.75 -3.70 -4.96
CA VAL A 3 -8.40 -2.30 -5.23
C VAL A 3 -9.50 -1.66 -6.09
N ASN A 4 -10.05 -0.52 -5.63
CA ASN A 4 -11.07 0.23 -6.37
C ASN A 4 -10.44 1.03 -7.52
N LYS A 5 -10.09 0.34 -8.61
CA LYS A 5 -9.48 0.94 -9.81
C LYS A 5 -10.42 1.87 -10.59
N LYS A 6 -11.73 1.82 -10.32
CA LYS A 6 -12.70 2.77 -10.88
C LYS A 6 -12.48 4.18 -10.32
N THR A 7 -12.22 4.26 -9.02
CA THR A 7 -12.02 5.52 -8.28
C THR A 7 -10.55 5.94 -8.24
N TRP A 8 -9.65 4.98 -8.11
CA TRP A 8 -8.24 5.24 -7.83
C TRP A 8 -7.36 4.90 -9.02
N TYR A 9 -6.49 5.83 -9.37
CA TYR A 9 -5.30 5.57 -10.17
C TYR A 9 -4.13 5.33 -9.23
N ILE A 10 -3.40 4.23 -9.45
CA ILE A 10 -2.30 3.79 -8.60
C ILE A 10 -1.07 3.62 -9.46
N ARG A 11 0.02 4.30 -9.11
CA ARG A 11 1.30 4.20 -9.81
C ARG A 11 2.44 4.15 -8.81
N PHE A 12 3.42 3.28 -9.05
CA PHE A 12 4.66 3.27 -8.31
C PHE A 12 5.73 3.97 -9.14
N GLU A 13 6.37 5.00 -8.57
CA GLU A 13 7.49 5.70 -9.22
C GLU A 13 8.80 5.31 -8.54
N PRO A 14 9.61 4.44 -9.18
CA PRO A 14 10.87 4.00 -8.60
C PRO A 14 12.00 5.02 -8.74
N ASN A 15 11.86 6.04 -9.60
CA ASN A 15 12.96 6.89 -10.07
C ASN A 15 12.64 8.40 -10.09
N ILE A 16 12.20 8.96 -8.96
CA ILE A 16 12.42 10.40 -8.73
C ILE A 16 13.55 10.47 -7.70
N ILE A 17 14.39 11.49 -7.81
CA ILE A 17 15.64 11.74 -7.08
C ILE A 17 15.52 11.66 -5.54
N ASP A 18 14.29 11.53 -5.01
CA ASP A 18 13.94 11.24 -3.63
C ASP A 18 13.08 9.98 -3.52
N GLU A 19 13.37 9.14 -2.52
CA GLU A 19 12.61 8.00 -1.96
C GLU A 19 11.45 7.42 -2.82
N LYS A 20 11.53 6.12 -3.13
CA LYS A 20 10.50 5.35 -3.84
C LYS A 20 9.10 5.57 -3.23
N LYS A 21 8.17 6.11 -4.03
CA LYS A 21 6.82 6.48 -3.59
C LYS A 21 5.73 5.77 -4.40
N LEU A 22 4.67 5.41 -3.69
CA LEU A 22 3.39 5.03 -4.25
C LEU A 22 2.53 6.28 -4.43
N ILE A 23 2.07 6.50 -5.64
CA ILE A 23 1.13 7.56 -5.99
C ILE A 23 -0.29 6.98 -5.98
N LEU A 24 -1.16 7.57 -5.19
CA LEU A 24 -2.61 7.35 -5.24
C LEU A 24 -3.29 8.63 -5.69
N TYR A 25 -3.97 8.57 -6.82
CA TYR A 25 -4.76 9.68 -7.36
C TYR A 25 -6.23 9.30 -7.42
N ASN A 26 -7.08 10.09 -6.76
CA ASN A 26 -8.52 9.90 -6.80
C ASN A 26 -9.10 10.63 -8.02
N LYS A 27 -9.68 9.89 -8.95
CA LYS A 27 -10.15 10.40 -10.25
C LYS A 27 -11.35 11.35 -10.15
N PHE A 28 -12.09 11.33 -9.05
CA PHE A 28 -13.29 12.14 -8.87
C PHE A 28 -13.06 13.38 -8.02
N THR A 29 -12.19 13.27 -7.02
CA THR A 29 -11.89 14.38 -6.08
C THR A 29 -10.59 15.09 -6.41
N GLU A 30 -9.83 14.60 -7.40
CA GLU A 30 -8.51 15.10 -7.80
C GLU A 30 -7.46 15.08 -6.68
N LYS A 31 -7.75 14.40 -5.57
CA LYS A 31 -6.82 14.27 -4.43
C LYS A 31 -5.66 13.35 -4.80
N LEU A 32 -4.45 13.81 -4.49
CA LEU A 32 -3.20 13.08 -4.67
C LEU A 32 -2.59 12.75 -3.31
N TYR A 33 -2.23 11.48 -3.11
CA TYR A 33 -1.48 11.01 -1.95
C TYR A 33 -0.18 10.37 -2.40
N LEU A 34 0.91 10.73 -1.72
CA LEU A 34 2.22 10.12 -1.88
C LEU A 34 2.47 9.27 -0.64
N LEU A 35 2.51 7.96 -0.82
CA LEU A 35 2.73 7.00 0.25
C LEU A 35 4.12 6.36 0.13
N PRO A 36 4.73 5.93 1.23
CA PRO A 36 6.00 5.20 1.19
C PRO A 36 5.89 3.88 0.42
N GLU A 37 7.03 3.37 -0.07
CA GLU A 37 7.13 2.10 -0.82
C GLU A 37 6.46 0.91 -0.09
N ILE A 38 6.40 0.91 1.24
CA ILE A 38 5.76 -0.18 2.00
C ILE A 38 4.28 -0.40 1.61
N TYR A 39 3.56 0.67 1.25
CA TYR A 39 2.17 0.56 0.76
C TYR A 39 2.10 -0.08 -0.62
N TYR A 40 3.11 0.13 -1.48
CA TYR A 40 3.20 -0.56 -2.76
C TYR A 40 3.43 -2.06 -2.56
N ILE A 41 4.35 -2.43 -1.64
CA ILE A 41 4.61 -3.82 -1.29
C ILE A 41 3.33 -4.49 -0.81
N TYR A 42 2.57 -3.81 0.04
CA TYR A 42 1.28 -4.30 0.53
C TYR A 42 0.27 -4.50 -0.62
N LEU A 43 0.00 -3.48 -1.43
CA LEU A 43 -0.98 -3.58 -2.53
C LEU A 43 -0.61 -4.66 -3.56
N LYS A 44 0.69 -4.87 -3.81
CA LYS A 44 1.18 -5.90 -4.74
C LYS A 44 0.95 -7.31 -4.22
N ASN A 45 0.92 -7.51 -2.90
CA ASN A 45 0.84 -8.82 -2.26
C ASN A 45 -0.43 -8.98 -1.41
N ILE A 46 -1.47 -8.19 -1.70
CA ILE A 46 -2.70 -8.14 -0.90
C ILE A 46 -3.46 -9.48 -0.85
N GLU A 47 -3.27 -10.32 -1.87
CA GLU A 47 -3.84 -11.67 -1.98
C GLU A 47 -3.05 -12.73 -1.20
N ASN A 48 -1.81 -12.42 -0.78
CA ASN A 48 -0.95 -13.32 -0.02
C ASN A 48 -0.25 -12.56 1.11
N LEU A 49 -0.95 -12.43 2.24
CA LEU A 49 -0.47 -11.67 3.39
C LEU A 49 0.77 -12.29 4.03
N ASP A 50 0.92 -13.62 4.01
CA ASP A 50 2.11 -14.28 4.55
C ASP A 50 3.37 -13.91 3.76
N LEU A 51 3.28 -13.84 2.43
CA LEU A 51 4.34 -13.32 1.58
C LEU A 51 4.59 -11.83 1.84
N CYS A 52 3.52 -11.05 2.00
CA CYS A 52 3.62 -9.63 2.31
C CYS A 52 4.39 -9.37 3.61
N TYR A 53 4.09 -10.11 4.69
CA TYR A 53 4.79 -10.02 5.97
C TYR A 53 6.28 -10.31 5.77
N ARG A 54 6.63 -11.42 5.12
CA ARG A 54 8.03 -11.81 4.88
C ARG A 54 8.81 -10.74 4.11
N ILE A 55 8.25 -10.21 3.02
CA ILE A 55 8.91 -9.15 2.23
C ILE A 55 9.16 -7.90 3.10
N ILE A 56 8.18 -7.51 3.92
CA ILE A 56 8.31 -6.35 4.81
C ILE A 56 9.36 -6.61 5.89
N GLN A 57 9.37 -7.78 6.51
CA GLN A 57 10.36 -8.16 7.52
C GLN A 57 11.78 -8.12 6.95
N ASP A 58 12.00 -8.79 5.81
CA ASP A 58 13.33 -8.91 5.20
C ASP A 58 13.86 -7.55 4.74
N LYS A 59 12.99 -6.71 4.18
CA LYS A 59 13.38 -5.41 3.64
C LYS A 59 13.68 -4.37 4.71
N TYR A 60 12.89 -4.35 5.79
CA TYR A 60 12.99 -3.33 6.83
C TYR A 60 13.73 -3.84 8.09
N LEU A 61 14.16 -5.11 8.10
CA LEU A 61 14.85 -5.75 9.23
C LEU A 61 14.06 -5.66 10.54
N ILE A 62 12.77 -5.99 10.48
CA ILE A 62 11.83 -5.89 11.61
C ILE A 62 11.24 -7.25 12.02
N GLU A 63 10.77 -7.32 13.27
CA GLU A 63 10.10 -8.49 13.81
C GLU A 63 8.76 -8.79 13.12
N ASN A 64 8.33 -10.05 13.17
CA ASN A 64 7.09 -10.51 12.54
C ASN A 64 5.84 -9.85 13.12
N SER A 65 5.80 -9.71 14.44
CA SER A 65 4.75 -8.98 15.17
C SER A 65 4.57 -7.58 14.59
N TYR A 66 5.67 -6.83 14.49
CA TYR A 66 5.66 -5.46 13.98
C TYR A 66 5.28 -5.39 12.49
N ALA A 67 5.74 -6.33 11.67
CA ALA A 67 5.34 -6.40 10.26
C ALA A 67 3.83 -6.66 10.08
N LYS A 68 3.24 -7.50 10.94
CA LYS A 68 1.78 -7.74 10.95
C LYS A 68 1.01 -6.49 11.35
N ASP A 69 1.46 -5.80 12.39
CA ASP A 69 0.84 -4.56 12.86
C ASP A 69 0.84 -3.49 11.76
N LEU A 70 1.98 -3.31 11.08
CA LEU A 70 2.09 -2.41 9.93
C LEU A 70 1.13 -2.76 8.80
N VAL A 71 0.98 -4.04 8.47
CA VAL A 71 0.04 -4.47 7.41
C VAL A 71 -1.40 -4.21 7.80
N ILE A 72 -1.78 -4.42 9.07
CA ILE A 72 -3.11 -4.08 9.58
C ILE A 72 -3.35 -2.57 9.51
N GLU A 73 -2.37 -1.76 9.91
CA GLU A 73 -2.45 -0.29 9.82
C GLU A 73 -2.61 0.18 8.38
N MET A 74 -1.81 -0.35 7.45
CA MET A 74 -1.90 -0.03 6.02
C MET A 74 -3.26 -0.42 5.44
N LYS A 75 -3.76 -1.61 5.78
CA LYS A 75 -5.09 -2.07 5.39
C LYS A 75 -6.16 -1.07 5.82
N ASN A 76 -6.17 -0.72 7.10
CA ASN A 76 -7.20 0.16 7.67
C ASN A 76 -7.15 1.55 7.03
N LYS A 77 -5.96 2.14 6.89
CA LYS A 77 -5.79 3.44 6.20
C LYS A 77 -6.29 3.41 4.76
N LEU A 78 -6.01 2.34 4.02
CA LEU A 78 -6.45 2.22 2.63
C LEU A 78 -7.96 1.92 2.51
N LEU A 79 -8.57 1.27 3.50
CA LEU A 79 -10.02 1.13 3.61
C LEU A 79 -10.69 2.47 3.95
N ASP A 80 -10.15 3.22 4.91
CA ASP A 80 -10.68 4.53 5.32
C ASP A 80 -10.61 5.55 4.18
N LEU A 81 -9.57 5.48 3.35
CA LEU A 81 -9.46 6.27 2.13
C LEU A 81 -10.40 5.77 1.00
N GLY A 82 -10.98 4.58 1.11
CA GLY A 82 -11.78 3.95 0.06
C GLY A 82 -10.96 3.47 -1.14
N VAL A 83 -9.65 3.27 -0.95
CA VAL A 83 -8.74 2.69 -1.96
C VAL A 83 -9.00 1.19 -2.10
N LEU A 84 -9.27 0.54 -0.97
CA LEU A 84 -9.66 -0.86 -0.89
C LEU A 84 -11.16 -1.01 -0.62
N SER A 85 -11.73 -2.12 -1.09
CA SER A 85 -13.07 -2.58 -0.75
C SER A 85 -13.02 -4.02 -0.22
N ASN A 86 -13.94 -4.33 0.71
CA ASN A 86 -14.10 -5.69 1.25
C ASN A 86 -14.87 -6.63 0.31
N ASP A 87 -15.46 -6.08 -0.76
CA ASP A 87 -16.00 -6.86 -1.88
C ASP A 87 -14.99 -7.87 -2.46
#